data_AF-A0A7V8V690-F1
#
_entry.id   AF-A0A7V8V690-F1
#
_cell.length_a   1.000
_cell.length_b   1.000
_cell.length_c   1.000
_cell.angle_alpha   90.00
_cell.angle_beta   90.00
_cell.angle_gamma   90.00
#
_symmetry.space_group_name_H-M   'P 1'
#
loop_
_entity.id
_entity.type
_entity.pdbx_description
1 polymer ?
#
loop_
_entity_poly.entity_id
_entity_poly.type
_entity_poly.pdbx_seq_one_letter_code
_entity_poly.pdbx_strand_id
1 'polypeptide(L)'
;MIRKLLILAIVISLAGSLGLNRSIAQDNQDAINVTETDQDNADQASPKENAKDDSTSVTPTEVESPEETAAIGPKYTKWTALVASITIFVLAIFIGFEIITKVPPTLHTPLMSGSNAISGISIVGALLSTALGANWFASLLGLLAIIMATVNVVGGYMVTHRMLSMFQKR
;
A
#
# COMPACT_ATOMS: atom_id res chain seq x y z
N MET A 1 -27.35 14.61 -2.95
CA MET A 1 -26.49 13.57 -3.58
C MET A 1 -25.34 13.17 -2.65
N ILE A 2 -24.55 14.13 -2.17
CA ILE A 2 -23.37 13.95 -1.29
C ILE A 2 -23.64 13.06 -0.07
N ARG A 3 -24.75 13.27 0.67
CA ARG A 3 -25.08 12.47 1.87
C ARG A 3 -25.30 10.97 1.58
N LYS A 4 -25.92 10.62 0.44
CA LYS A 4 -26.17 9.20 0.08
C LYS A 4 -24.90 8.43 -0.28
N LEU A 5 -23.88 9.16 -0.72
CA LEU A 5 -22.65 8.61 -1.27
C LEU A 5 -21.57 8.44 -0.20
N LEU A 6 -21.54 9.36 0.76
CA LEU A 6 -20.77 9.20 2.00
C LEU A 6 -21.26 7.98 2.79
N ILE A 7 -22.58 7.74 2.82
CA ILE A 7 -23.15 6.51 3.39
C ILE A 7 -22.69 5.28 2.60
N LEU A 8 -22.64 5.33 1.26
CA LEU A 8 -22.15 4.22 0.45
C LEU A 8 -20.68 3.88 0.73
N ALA A 9 -19.79 4.88 0.84
CA ALA A 9 -18.38 4.68 1.16
C ALA A 9 -18.18 4.10 2.58
N ILE A 10 -18.97 4.56 3.56
CA ILE A 10 -18.99 4.00 4.92
C ILE A 10 -19.48 2.55 4.89
N VAL A 11 -20.56 2.26 4.15
CA VAL A 11 -21.10 0.89 4.02
C VAL A 11 -20.10 -0.06 3.37
N ILE A 12 -19.37 0.37 2.34
CA ILE A 12 -18.30 -0.42 1.70
C ILE A 12 -17.17 -0.70 2.70
N SER A 13 -16.76 0.31 3.47
CA SER A 13 -15.70 0.16 4.49
C SER A 13 -16.11 -0.80 5.61
N LEU A 14 -17.36 -0.72 6.11
CA LEU A 14 -17.88 -1.67 7.08
C LEU A 14 -17.99 -3.08 6.50
N ALA A 15 -18.50 -3.25 5.28
CA ALA A 15 -18.62 -4.56 4.63
C ALA A 15 -17.25 -5.25 4.46
N GLY A 16 -16.20 -4.51 4.11
CA GLY A 16 -14.84 -5.02 4.06
C GLY A 16 -14.30 -5.48 5.42
N SER A 17 -14.65 -4.76 6.49
CA SER A 17 -14.27 -5.11 7.86
C SER A 17 -14.99 -6.39 8.35
N LEU A 18 -16.27 -6.57 7.99
CA LEU A 18 -17.03 -7.79 8.31
C LEU A 18 -16.53 -9.04 7.55
N GLY A 19 -16.17 -8.90 6.27
CA GLY A 19 -15.59 -10.00 5.49
C GLY A 19 -14.25 -10.49 6.05
N LEU A 20 -13.49 -9.58 6.67
CA LEU A 20 -12.22 -9.90 7.30
C LEU A 20 -12.34 -10.72 8.57
N ASN A 21 -13.32 -10.39 9.43
CA ASN A 21 -13.56 -11.13 10.66
C ASN A 21 -13.90 -12.60 10.40
N ARG A 22 -14.51 -12.90 9.24
CA ARG A 22 -14.75 -14.28 8.79
C ARG A 22 -13.49 -14.96 8.27
N SER A 23 -12.62 -14.25 7.55
CA SER A 23 -11.37 -14.81 7.03
C SER A 23 -10.35 -15.11 8.14
N ILE A 24 -10.29 -14.28 9.18
CA ILE A 24 -9.48 -14.53 10.39
C ILE A 24 -10.06 -15.71 11.19
N ALA A 25 -11.39 -15.84 11.24
CA ALA A 25 -12.02 -16.99 11.89
C ALA A 25 -11.77 -18.31 11.14
N GLN A 26 -11.66 -18.29 9.81
CA GLN A 26 -11.36 -19.46 8.99
C GLN A 26 -9.88 -19.86 9.06
N ASP A 27 -8.95 -18.91 8.98
CA ASP A 27 -7.50 -19.16 9.17
C ASP A 27 -7.22 -19.81 10.54
N ASN A 28 -7.99 -19.43 11.57
CA ASN A 28 -7.94 -20.04 12.90
C ASN A 28 -8.57 -21.45 12.93
N GLN A 29 -9.64 -21.72 12.18
CA GLN A 29 -10.22 -23.07 12.09
C GLN A 29 -9.39 -24.06 11.27
N ASP A 30 -8.72 -23.60 10.21
CA ASP A 30 -7.85 -24.45 9.39
C ASP A 30 -6.61 -24.90 10.17
N ALA A 31 -6.08 -24.05 11.06
CA ALA A 31 -5.00 -24.42 11.99
C ALA A 31 -5.45 -25.46 13.04
N ILE A 32 -6.73 -25.46 13.43
CA ILE A 32 -7.30 -26.43 14.38
C ILE A 32 -7.51 -27.79 13.70
N ASN A 33 -7.96 -27.82 12.45
CA ASN A 33 -8.25 -29.07 11.73
C ASN A 33 -7.01 -29.82 11.23
N VAL A 34 -5.86 -29.15 11.04
CA VAL A 34 -4.60 -29.83 10.66
C VAL A 34 -4.05 -30.68 11.82
N THR A 35 -4.38 -30.32 13.07
CA THR A 35 -3.86 -31.02 14.26
C THR A 35 -4.53 -32.39 14.52
N GLU A 36 -5.67 -32.69 13.89
CA GLU A 36 -6.40 -33.96 14.10
C GLU A 36 -6.03 -35.10 13.13
N THR A 37 -5.22 -34.86 12.08
CA THR A 37 -4.98 -35.86 11.02
C THR A 37 -3.68 -36.67 11.14
N ASP A 38 -2.78 -36.35 12.07
CA ASP A 38 -1.43 -36.95 12.12
C ASP A 38 -1.24 -38.06 13.18
N GLN A 39 -2.31 -38.55 13.82
CA GLN A 39 -2.19 -39.56 14.89
C GLN A 39 -2.41 -41.03 14.50
N ASP A 40 -2.58 -41.36 13.22
CA ASP A 40 -2.99 -42.73 12.84
C ASP A 40 -2.18 -43.33 11.68
N ASN A 41 -0.84 -43.36 11.77
CA ASN A 41 -0.02 -44.39 11.07
C ASN A 41 1.44 -44.44 11.55
N ALA A 42 1.76 -45.27 12.53
CA ALA A 42 3.15 -45.62 12.86
C ALA A 42 3.27 -47.12 13.13
N ASP A 43 3.71 -47.89 12.12
CA ASP A 43 4.41 -49.18 12.33
C ASP A 43 5.02 -49.73 11.02
N GLN A 44 6.34 -49.60 10.85
CA GLN A 44 7.23 -50.69 10.40
C GLN A 44 8.72 -50.26 10.30
N ALA A 45 9.56 -50.97 11.04
CA ALA A 45 11.03 -50.90 11.11
C ALA A 45 11.73 -51.52 9.87
N SER A 46 12.92 -51.10 9.42
CA SER A 46 14.24 -51.66 9.83
C SER A 46 15.44 -51.07 9.01
N PRO A 47 16.72 -51.26 9.43
CA PRO A 47 17.83 -50.28 9.30
C PRO A 47 19.09 -50.74 8.50
N LYS A 48 20.10 -49.84 8.41
CA LYS A 48 21.58 -49.97 8.14
C LYS A 48 22.04 -49.02 7.02
N GLU A 49 23.23 -48.41 6.93
CA GLU A 49 24.50 -48.29 7.67
C GLU A 49 25.39 -47.40 6.75
N ASN A 50 26.07 -46.34 7.24
CA ASN A 50 27.54 -46.16 7.19
C ASN A 50 28.02 -44.70 7.46
N ALA A 51 29.08 -44.63 8.28
CA ALA A 51 30.14 -43.63 8.53
C ALA A 51 30.34 -42.46 7.52
N LYS A 52 30.90 -41.27 7.83
CA LYS A 52 31.60 -40.66 9.00
C LYS A 52 32.02 -39.21 8.62
N ASP A 53 32.48 -38.43 9.61
CA ASP A 53 33.09 -37.07 9.62
C ASP A 53 32.11 -35.89 9.69
N ASP A 54 32.26 -34.88 10.54
CA ASP A 54 33.30 -34.50 11.50
C ASP A 54 32.69 -33.42 12.44
N SER A 55 33.17 -33.40 13.69
CA SER A 55 33.10 -32.34 14.70
C SER A 55 31.75 -31.92 15.31
N THR A 56 31.54 -32.55 16.47
CA THR A 56 30.77 -32.18 17.65
C THR A 56 31.00 -30.74 18.13
N SER A 57 29.91 -30.02 18.41
CA SER A 57 29.82 -29.18 19.62
C SER A 57 28.34 -29.02 20.04
N VAL A 58 27.88 -29.96 20.86
CA VAL A 58 26.84 -29.83 21.92
C VAL A 58 25.55 -29.04 21.62
N THR A 59 24.47 -29.78 21.33
CA THR A 59 23.07 -29.49 21.73
C THR A 59 22.90 -29.80 23.24
N PRO A 60 21.79 -29.46 23.96
CA PRO A 60 20.56 -28.75 23.58
C PRO A 60 20.09 -27.69 24.60
N THR A 61 19.02 -26.96 24.31
CA THR A 61 17.84 -26.77 25.20
C THR A 61 16.93 -25.69 24.65
N GLU A 62 15.73 -26.13 24.29
CA GLU A 62 14.48 -25.38 24.11
C GLU A 62 14.24 -24.37 25.25
N VAL A 63 13.94 -23.10 24.91
CA VAL A 63 12.99 -22.31 25.71
C VAL A 63 12.02 -21.65 24.75
N GLU A 64 10.78 -22.05 24.88
CA GLU A 64 9.60 -21.63 24.14
C GLU A 64 9.23 -20.15 24.40
N SER A 65 8.72 -19.51 23.33
CA SER A 65 7.71 -18.43 23.34
C SER A 65 8.15 -17.01 23.80
N PRO A 66 7.29 -15.98 23.61
CA PRO A 66 7.06 -15.32 22.34
C PRO A 66 7.28 -13.81 22.55
N GLU A 67 8.28 -13.21 21.90
CA GLU A 67 8.28 -11.74 21.80
C GLU A 67 7.32 -11.31 20.69
N GLU A 68 6.03 -11.44 21.02
CA GLU A 68 4.98 -10.54 20.58
C GLU A 68 5.40 -9.12 20.95
N THR A 69 6.29 -8.54 20.16
CA THR A 69 6.48 -7.11 20.11
C THR A 69 5.18 -6.57 19.55
N ALA A 70 4.29 -6.19 20.48
CA ALA A 70 3.00 -5.60 20.23
C ALA A 70 3.12 -4.53 19.15
N ALA A 71 2.74 -4.90 17.94
CA ALA A 71 2.59 -3.99 16.82
C ALA A 71 1.46 -3.03 17.20
N ILE A 72 1.81 -1.88 17.77
CA ILE A 72 0.90 -0.72 17.89
C ILE A 72 0.83 -0.06 16.51
N GLY A 73 0.41 -0.85 15.54
CA GLY A 73 0.14 -0.46 14.18
C GLY A 73 -1.02 -1.34 13.72
N PRO A 74 -2.13 -0.77 13.24
CA PRO A 74 -3.26 -1.56 12.77
C PRO A 74 -2.78 -2.63 11.78
N LYS A 75 -3.02 -3.91 12.10
CA LYS A 75 -2.71 -5.05 11.23
C LYS A 75 -3.65 -5.01 10.03
N TYR A 76 -3.28 -4.25 9.00
CA TYR A 76 -4.02 -4.23 7.75
C TYR A 76 -3.71 -5.51 6.96
N THR A 77 -4.64 -6.46 6.94
CA THR A 77 -4.60 -7.57 5.98
C THR A 77 -4.67 -7.00 4.55
N LYS A 78 -3.98 -7.61 3.56
CA LYS A 78 -3.94 -7.15 2.16
C LYS A 78 -5.33 -6.75 1.61
N TRP A 79 -6.36 -7.52 1.93
CA TRP A 79 -7.75 -7.24 1.58
C TRP A 79 -8.30 -5.95 2.20
N THR A 80 -8.05 -5.68 3.48
CA THR A 80 -8.46 -4.41 4.12
C THR A 80 -7.75 -3.22 3.51
N ALA A 81 -6.45 -3.33 3.23
CA ALA A 81 -5.68 -2.26 2.61
C ALA A 81 -6.23 -1.94 1.21
N LEU A 82 -6.62 -2.97 0.44
CA LEU A 82 -7.27 -2.79 -0.86
C LEU A 82 -8.63 -2.09 -0.72
N VAL A 83 -9.51 -2.58 0.17
CA VAL A 83 -10.83 -1.97 0.40
C VAL A 83 -10.69 -0.53 0.89
N ALA A 84 -9.76 -0.25 1.81
CA ALA A 84 -9.47 1.09 2.30
C ALA A 84 -8.96 2.00 1.17
N SER A 85 -8.03 1.52 0.34
CA SER A 85 -7.48 2.28 -0.79
C SER A 85 -8.56 2.61 -1.82
N ILE A 86 -9.43 1.65 -2.16
CA ILE A 86 -10.58 1.88 -3.04
C ILE A 86 -11.55 2.88 -2.44
N THR A 87 -11.82 2.78 -1.13
CA THR A 87 -12.70 3.72 -0.43
C THR A 87 -12.16 5.14 -0.49
N ILE A 88 -10.86 5.33 -0.18
CA ILE A 88 -10.18 6.63 -0.28
C ILE A 88 -10.20 7.14 -1.71
N PHE A 89 -9.93 6.28 -2.70
CA PHE A 89 -9.93 6.63 -4.11
C PHE A 89 -11.30 7.16 -4.57
N VAL A 90 -12.38 6.45 -4.23
CA VAL A 90 -13.76 6.85 -4.57
C VAL A 90 -14.15 8.16 -3.89
N LEU A 91 -13.83 8.32 -2.60
CA LEU A 91 -14.06 9.57 -1.85
C LEU A 91 -13.28 10.74 -2.47
N ALA A 92 -12.03 10.53 -2.87
CA ALA A 92 -11.18 11.55 -3.48
C ALA A 92 -11.74 12.02 -4.83
N ILE A 93 -12.26 11.11 -5.68
CA ILE A 93 -12.91 11.48 -6.94
C ILE A 93 -14.11 12.40 -6.69
N PHE A 94 -14.96 12.06 -5.72
CA PHE A 94 -16.13 12.88 -5.41
C PHE A 94 -15.77 14.26 -4.88
N ILE A 95 -14.78 14.32 -3.98
CA ILE A 95 -14.25 15.59 -3.48
C ILE A 95 -13.70 16.42 -4.65
N GLY A 96 -12.95 15.80 -5.56
CA GLY A 96 -12.42 16.47 -6.75
C GLY A 96 -13.53 17.07 -7.63
N PHE A 97 -14.57 16.29 -7.94
CA PHE A 97 -15.71 16.76 -8.73
C PHE A 97 -16.46 17.92 -8.04
N GLU A 98 -16.74 17.79 -6.75
CA GLU A 98 -17.46 18.79 -5.96
C GLU A 98 -16.69 20.11 -5.80
N ILE A 99 -15.35 20.05 -5.80
CA ILE A 99 -14.48 21.23 -5.76
C ILE A 99 -14.44 21.90 -7.14
N ILE A 100 -14.16 21.14 -8.22
CA ILE A 100 -13.99 21.70 -9.57
C ILE A 100 -15.26 22.39 -10.07
N THR A 101 -16.44 21.83 -9.76
CA THR A 101 -17.74 22.40 -10.16
C THR A 101 -18.07 23.74 -9.50
N LYS A 102 -17.40 24.12 -8.40
CA LYS A 102 -17.61 25.40 -7.71
C LYS A 102 -16.64 26.51 -8.11
N VAL A 103 -15.71 26.24 -9.02
CA VAL A 103 -14.71 27.24 -9.42
C VAL A 103 -15.31 28.19 -10.46
N PRO A 104 -15.14 29.52 -10.32
CA PRO A 104 -15.67 30.47 -11.29
C PRO A 104 -15.00 30.31 -12.67
N PRO A 105 -15.69 30.65 -13.78
CA PRO A 105 -15.16 30.40 -15.11
C PRO A 105 -13.84 31.11 -15.44
N THR A 106 -13.58 32.24 -14.78
CA THR A 106 -12.33 33.01 -14.92
C THR A 106 -11.09 32.24 -14.48
N LEU A 107 -11.26 31.20 -13.66
CA LEU A 107 -10.19 30.38 -13.12
C LEU A 107 -10.04 29.03 -13.82
N HIS A 108 -10.82 28.71 -14.85
CA HIS A 108 -10.68 27.41 -15.54
C HIS A 108 -9.29 27.20 -16.13
N THR A 109 -8.70 28.23 -16.76
CA THR A 109 -7.35 28.13 -17.36
C THR A 109 -6.25 28.04 -16.29
N PRO A 110 -6.23 28.89 -15.24
CA PRO A 110 -5.35 28.68 -14.09
C PRO A 110 -5.52 27.31 -13.42
N LEU A 111 -6.75 26.82 -13.29
CA LEU A 111 -7.04 25.52 -12.69
C LEU A 111 -6.55 24.36 -13.55
N MET A 112 -6.70 24.46 -14.87
CA MET A 112 -6.14 23.49 -15.81
C MET A 112 -4.62 23.38 -15.63
N SER A 113 -3.92 24.51 -15.58
CA SER A 113 -2.48 24.55 -15.28
C SER A 113 -2.15 24.02 -13.88
N GLY A 114 -2.95 24.39 -12.87
CA GLY A 114 -2.77 23.94 -11.49
C GLY A 114 -2.91 22.43 -11.34
N SER A 115 -3.87 21.80 -12.04
CA SER A 115 -4.03 20.34 -12.03
C SER A 115 -2.82 19.61 -12.63
N ASN A 116 -2.16 20.22 -13.62
CA ASN A 116 -0.89 19.71 -14.15
C ASN A 116 0.21 19.78 -13.08
N ALA A 117 0.31 20.88 -12.33
CA ALA A 117 1.27 21.00 -11.22
C ALA A 117 1.05 19.95 -10.12
N ILE A 118 -0.21 19.63 -9.80
CA ILE A 118 -0.56 18.60 -8.81
C ILE A 118 -0.14 17.20 -9.28
N SER A 119 -0.20 16.92 -10.59
CA SER A 119 0.28 15.64 -11.17
C SER A 119 1.79 15.39 -10.92
N GLY A 120 2.53 16.44 -10.56
CA GLY A 120 3.92 16.38 -10.13
C GLY A 120 4.18 15.47 -8.92
N ILE A 121 3.15 14.98 -8.21
CA ILE A 121 3.25 13.93 -7.19
C ILE A 121 3.97 12.67 -7.69
N SER A 122 4.00 12.44 -9.01
CA SER A 122 4.81 11.42 -9.67
C SER A 122 6.29 11.40 -9.25
N ILE A 123 6.84 12.52 -8.74
CA ILE A 123 8.20 12.58 -8.19
C ILE A 123 8.42 11.60 -7.03
N VAL A 124 7.38 11.34 -6.21
CA VAL A 124 7.44 10.36 -5.12
C VAL A 124 7.64 8.95 -5.69
N GLY A 125 6.92 8.62 -6.77
CA GLY A 125 7.08 7.36 -7.48
C GLY A 125 8.46 7.22 -8.12
N ALA A 126 8.98 8.29 -8.73
CA ALA A 126 10.30 8.30 -9.33
C ALA A 126 11.42 8.10 -8.28
N LEU A 127 11.32 8.77 -7.13
CA LEU A 127 12.26 8.60 -6.03
C LEU A 127 12.23 7.17 -5.49
N LEU A 128 11.03 6.62 -5.23
CA LEU A 128 10.88 5.26 -4.72
C LEU A 128 11.39 4.22 -5.73
N SER A 129 11.07 4.39 -7.01
CA SER A 129 11.54 3.48 -8.07
C SER A 129 13.07 3.52 -8.24
N THR A 130 13.68 4.70 -8.07
CA THR A 130 15.14 4.84 -8.13
C THR A 130 15.81 4.21 -6.93
N ALA A 131 15.24 4.39 -5.73
CA ALA A 131 15.76 3.83 -4.49
C ALA A 131 15.73 2.29 -4.46
N LEU A 132 14.74 1.68 -5.12
CA LEU A 132 14.58 0.22 -5.20
C LEU A 132 15.34 -0.41 -6.39
N GLY A 133 15.95 0.40 -7.26
CA GLY A 133 16.62 -0.08 -8.48
C GLY A 133 17.90 -0.84 -8.16
N ALA A 134 17.95 -2.13 -8.50
CA ALA A 134 19.11 -3.00 -8.22
C ALA A 134 20.17 -3.03 -9.34
N ASN A 135 19.84 -2.58 -10.56
CA ASN A 135 20.73 -2.65 -11.72
C ASN A 135 20.98 -1.26 -12.34
N TRP A 136 22.10 -1.15 -13.07
CA TRP A 136 22.55 0.10 -13.69
C TRP A 136 21.48 0.76 -14.57
N PHE A 137 20.75 -0.04 -15.37
CA PHE A 137 19.70 0.47 -16.23
C PHE A 137 18.52 1.06 -15.44
N ALA A 138 18.11 0.41 -14.34
CA ALA A 138 17.06 0.91 -13.47
C ALA A 138 17.47 2.22 -12.78
N SER A 139 18.73 2.35 -12.36
CA SER A 139 19.25 3.61 -11.80
C SER A 139 19.23 4.74 -12.83
N LEU A 140 19.60 4.47 -14.08
CA LEU A 140 19.59 5.46 -15.15
C LEU A 140 18.17 5.92 -15.52
N LEU A 141 17.23 4.97 -15.64
CA LEU A 141 15.81 5.27 -15.88
C LEU A 141 15.20 6.02 -14.69
N GLY A 142 15.58 5.66 -13.46
CA GLY A 142 15.16 6.33 -12.24
C GLY A 142 15.63 7.79 -12.20
N LEU A 143 16.90 8.04 -12.52
CA LEU A 143 17.44 9.40 -12.65
C LEU A 143 16.65 10.22 -13.69
N LEU A 144 16.38 9.64 -14.86
CA LEU A 144 15.62 10.31 -15.91
C LEU A 144 14.17 10.58 -15.47
N ALA A 145 13.55 9.64 -14.74
CA ALA A 145 12.22 9.80 -14.18
C ALA A 145 12.16 10.94 -13.15
N ILE A 146 13.19 11.08 -12.29
CA ILE A 146 13.29 12.19 -11.33
C ILE A 146 13.41 13.53 -12.06
N ILE A 147 14.24 13.62 -13.10
CA ILE A 147 14.38 14.84 -13.90
C ILE A 147 13.03 15.23 -14.53
N MET A 148 12.36 14.28 -15.18
CA MET A 148 11.07 14.53 -15.82
C MET A 148 9.98 14.92 -14.80
N ALA A 149 9.93 14.25 -13.66
CA ALA A 149 8.99 14.57 -12.59
C ALA A 149 9.27 15.96 -12.01
N THR A 150 10.53 16.34 -11.85
CA THR A 150 10.94 17.66 -11.36
C THR A 150 10.51 18.76 -12.33
N VAL A 151 10.70 18.56 -13.64
CA VAL A 151 10.24 19.50 -14.67
C VAL A 151 8.72 19.69 -14.62
N ASN A 152 7.95 18.61 -14.43
CA ASN A 152 6.50 18.69 -14.29
C ASN A 152 6.09 19.52 -13.06
N VAL A 153 6.67 19.23 -11.89
CA VAL A 153 6.44 19.99 -10.64
C VAL A 153 6.79 21.48 -10.85
N VAL A 154 8.04 21.78 -11.17
CA VAL A 154 8.55 23.16 -11.23
C VAL A 154 7.86 23.96 -12.34
N GLY A 155 7.72 23.37 -13.53
CA GLY A 155 7.04 24.00 -14.66
C GLY A 155 5.57 24.27 -14.37
N GLY A 156 4.86 23.29 -13.80
CA GLY A 156 3.46 23.44 -13.42
C GLY A 156 3.23 24.56 -12.42
N TYR A 157 4.04 24.65 -11.36
CA TYR A 157 3.90 25.72 -10.35
C TYR A 157 4.32 27.09 -10.90
N MET A 158 5.36 27.19 -11.73
CA MET A 158 5.80 28.45 -12.33
C MET A 158 4.74 29.05 -13.26
N VAL A 159 4.16 28.23 -14.15
CA VAL A 159 3.12 28.69 -15.09
C VAL A 159 1.85 29.09 -14.33
N THR A 160 1.43 28.27 -13.36
CA THR A 160 0.25 28.57 -12.54
C THR A 160 0.43 29.86 -11.74
N HIS A 161 1.62 30.09 -11.16
CA HIS A 161 1.93 31.33 -10.45
C HIS A 161 1.81 32.56 -11.34
N ARG A 162 2.35 32.50 -12.57
CA ARG A 162 2.23 33.59 -13.56
C ARG A 162 0.78 33.82 -13.98
N MET A 163 -0.02 32.77 -14.07
CA MET A 163 -1.46 32.89 -14.37
C MET A 163 -2.22 33.57 -13.23
N LEU A 164 -1.91 33.20 -11.98
CA LEU A 164 -2.57 33.74 -10.80
C LEU A 164 -2.11 35.15 -10.43
N SER A 165 -0.88 35.53 -10.78
CA SER A 165 -0.37 36.89 -10.53
C SER A 165 -1.16 37.97 -11.28
N MET A 166 -1.87 37.61 -12.36
CA MET A 166 -2.72 38.52 -13.12
C MET A 166 -4.05 38.85 -12.42
N PHE A 167 -4.42 38.12 -11.38
CA PHE A 167 -5.61 38.39 -10.56
C PHE A 167 -5.30 39.18 -9.28
N GLN A 168 -4.03 39.46 -9.01
CA GLN A 168 -3.65 40.30 -7.88
C GLN A 168 -3.98 41.75 -8.23
N LYS A 169 -4.90 42.36 -7.46
CA LYS A 169 -5.10 43.80 -7.51
C LYS A 169 -3.80 44.48 -7.05
N ARG A 170 -3.35 45.47 -7.83
CA ARG A 170 -2.33 46.42 -7.36
C ARG A 170 -2.89 47.29 -6.23
#